data_AF-A0A5B7IR32-F1
#
_entry.id   AF-A0A5B7IR32-F1
#
_cell.length_a   1.000
_cell.length_b   1.000
_cell.length_c   1.000
_cell.angle_alpha   90.00
_cell.angle_beta   90.00
_cell.angle_gamma   90.00
#
_symmetry.space_group_name_H-M   'P 1'
#
loop_
_entity.id
_entity.type
_entity.pdbx_description
1 polymer ?
#
loop_
_entity_poly.entity_id
_entity_poly.type
_entity_poly.pdbx_seq_one_letter_code
_entity_poly.pdbx_strand_id
1 'polypeptide(L)'
;MYLYTPVLFSQITTTTMLRPALLLLPLFAVCLANFRWSFPINYQDLLIKPLSTSFSCDNRPFGYYADVENNCQIYHVCVPFFDATGDHKHAYMFSFICGNQTIFSQDILGCASLAEAYPCEDAPSLFDFVNAKFGNVPEIEEDV
;
A
#
# COMPACT_ATOMS: atom_id res chain seq x y z
N MET A 1 23.27 -56.36 -41.33
CA MET A 1 22.56 -56.13 -42.59
C MET A 1 22.07 -54.68 -42.57
N TYR A 2 22.79 -53.81 -43.26
CA TYR A 2 22.42 -52.41 -43.53
C TYR A 2 21.09 -52.37 -44.27
N LEU A 3 20.26 -51.34 -44.05
CA LEU A 3 19.72 -50.51 -45.14
C LEU A 3 19.31 -49.13 -44.59
N TYR A 4 20.04 -48.11 -45.07
CA TYR A 4 19.69 -46.69 -45.10
C TYR A 4 18.65 -46.44 -46.20
N THR A 5 17.72 -45.51 -46.00
CA THR A 5 17.34 -44.47 -47.00
C THR A 5 16.65 -43.27 -46.33
N PRO A 6 16.77 -42.05 -46.91
CA PRO A 6 16.60 -40.77 -46.22
C PRO A 6 15.27 -40.07 -46.55
N VAL A 7 14.82 -39.16 -45.69
CA VAL A 7 13.93 -38.06 -46.07
C VAL A 7 14.68 -36.76 -45.86
N LEU A 8 14.86 -36.02 -46.95
CA LEU A 8 15.48 -34.71 -47.04
C LEU A 8 14.40 -33.73 -47.52
N PHE A 9 14.52 -32.46 -47.09
CA PHE A 9 13.64 -31.30 -47.34
C PHE A 9 12.39 -31.24 -46.43
N SER A 10 12.06 -30.14 -45.74
CA SER A 10 12.40 -28.74 -45.95
C SER A 10 12.43 -27.96 -44.63
N GLN A 11 13.16 -26.85 -44.61
CA GLN A 11 13.38 -25.96 -43.48
C GLN A 11 12.12 -25.23 -43.05
N ILE A 12 11.77 -25.29 -41.77
CA ILE A 12 11.07 -24.19 -41.08
C ILE A 12 11.72 -24.04 -39.70
N THR A 13 12.50 -22.98 -39.54
CA THR A 13 13.14 -22.56 -38.30
C THR A 13 12.09 -22.21 -37.24
N THR A 14 11.87 -23.09 -36.28
CA THR A 14 10.95 -22.92 -35.14
C THR A 14 11.58 -22.14 -33.97
N THR A 15 12.30 -21.05 -34.23
CA THR A 15 13.08 -20.34 -33.18
C THR A 15 12.65 -18.91 -32.85
N THR A 16 11.54 -18.38 -33.37
CA THR A 16 11.25 -16.92 -33.23
C THR A 16 9.87 -16.55 -32.67
N MET A 17 9.23 -17.38 -31.83
CA MET A 17 7.95 -17.01 -31.19
C MET A 17 7.92 -17.15 -29.65
N LEU A 18 9.02 -17.53 -29.00
CA LEU A 18 9.05 -17.70 -27.52
C LEU A 18 9.60 -16.48 -26.77
N ARG A 19 10.09 -15.45 -27.47
CA ARG A 19 10.93 -14.38 -26.88
C ARG A 19 10.33 -12.97 -26.74
N PRO A 20 9.16 -12.58 -27.31
CA PRO A 20 8.60 -11.24 -27.04
C PRO A 20 7.71 -11.19 -25.79
N ALA A 21 7.15 -12.32 -25.34
CA ALA A 21 6.25 -12.36 -24.18
C ALA A 21 6.96 -12.14 -22.84
N LEU A 22 8.24 -12.55 -22.71
CA LEU A 22 9.00 -12.43 -21.47
C LEU A 22 9.36 -10.97 -21.13
N LEU A 23 9.43 -10.10 -22.13
CA LEU A 23 9.73 -8.67 -21.97
C LEU A 23 8.55 -7.86 -21.43
N LEU A 24 7.33 -8.41 -21.46
CA LEU A 24 6.12 -7.75 -20.96
C LEU A 24 5.75 -8.15 -19.52
N LEU A 25 6.33 -9.25 -19.00
CA LEU A 25 6.17 -9.68 -17.61
C LEU A 25 6.53 -8.61 -16.55
N PRO A 26 7.64 -7.85 -16.66
CA PRO A 26 7.94 -6.84 -15.64
C PRO A 26 6.91 -5.70 -15.64
N LEU A 27 6.40 -5.31 -16.82
CA LEU A 27 5.36 -4.29 -16.95
C LEU A 27 4.04 -4.74 -16.30
N PHE A 28 3.68 -6.01 -16.47
CA PHE A 28 2.46 -6.57 -15.87
C PHE A 28 2.56 -6.71 -14.34
N ALA A 29 3.73 -7.07 -13.81
CA ALA A 29 3.96 -7.17 -12.37
C ALA A 29 3.86 -5.80 -11.66
N VAL A 30 4.35 -4.73 -12.30
CA VAL A 30 4.23 -3.37 -11.76
C VAL A 30 2.76 -2.95 -11.60
N CYS A 31 1.88 -3.25 -12.57
CA CYS A 31 0.46 -2.89 -12.44
C CYS A 31 -0.24 -3.58 -11.27
N LEU A 32 0.11 -4.82 -10.92
CA LEU A 32 -0.55 -5.56 -9.85
C LEU A 32 -0.14 -5.08 -8.44
N ALA A 33 1.11 -4.65 -8.26
CA ALA A 33 1.58 -4.17 -6.95
C ALA A 33 0.99 -2.80 -6.54
N ASN A 34 0.53 -2.01 -7.51
CA ASN A 34 0.11 -0.61 -7.29
C ASN A 34 -1.36 -0.42 -6.89
N PHE A 35 -2.19 -1.47 -6.84
CA PHE A 35 -3.61 -1.33 -6.45
C PHE A 35 -3.81 -0.75 -5.03
N ARG A 36 -2.80 -0.80 -4.15
CA ARG A 36 -2.84 -0.24 -2.79
C ARG A 36 -2.78 1.30 -2.74
N TRP A 37 -2.32 1.95 -3.82
CA TRP A 37 -2.15 3.40 -3.92
C TRP A 37 -3.04 3.96 -5.04
N SER A 38 -4.36 3.91 -4.83
CA SER A 38 -5.33 4.42 -5.80
C SER A 38 -5.83 5.80 -5.37
N PHE A 39 -5.50 6.83 -6.16
CA PHE A 39 -5.95 8.20 -5.97
C PHE A 39 -6.63 8.71 -7.26
N PRO A 40 -7.52 9.73 -7.16
CA PRO A 40 -8.09 10.37 -8.34
C PRO A 40 -7.00 11.00 -9.23
N ILE A 41 -7.27 11.11 -10.54
CA ILE A 41 -6.29 11.50 -11.58
C ILE A 41 -5.55 12.83 -11.36
N ASN A 42 -6.08 13.73 -10.52
CA ASN A 42 -5.51 15.05 -10.24
C ASN A 42 -4.99 15.18 -8.79
N TYR A 43 -4.58 14.08 -8.16
CA TYR A 43 -4.11 14.11 -6.77
C TYR A 43 -2.83 14.93 -6.59
N GLN A 44 -2.03 15.08 -7.64
CA GLN A 44 -0.76 15.77 -7.62
C GLN A 44 -0.91 17.26 -7.31
N ASP A 45 -2.05 17.86 -7.65
CA ASP A 45 -2.37 19.25 -7.35
C ASP A 45 -2.54 19.51 -5.84
N LEU A 46 -2.71 18.45 -5.05
CA LEU A 46 -2.86 18.50 -3.59
C LEU A 46 -1.53 18.25 -2.85
N LEU A 47 -0.56 17.60 -3.49
CA LEU A 47 0.70 17.21 -2.85
C LEU A 47 1.77 18.30 -3.04
N ILE A 48 2.49 18.62 -1.97
CA ILE A 48 3.60 19.59 -2.01
C ILE A 48 4.89 18.98 -2.56
N LYS A 49 4.96 17.65 -2.67
CA LYS A 49 6.10 16.92 -3.20
C LYS A 49 5.66 15.68 -3.99
N PRO A 50 6.56 15.06 -4.78
CA PRO A 50 6.26 13.80 -5.45
C PRO A 50 5.86 12.69 -4.47
N LEU A 51 4.86 11.89 -4.87
CA LEU A 51 4.35 10.77 -4.08
C LEU A 51 5.45 9.73 -3.82
N SER A 52 5.66 9.39 -2.55
CA SER A 52 6.43 8.22 -2.10
C SER A 52 5.47 7.06 -1.89
N THR A 53 5.79 5.85 -2.39
CA THR A 53 4.96 4.64 -2.23
C THR A 53 5.58 3.61 -1.28
N SER A 54 6.47 4.07 -0.41
CA SER A 54 7.27 3.21 0.48
C SER A 54 6.52 2.74 1.74
N PHE A 55 5.42 3.40 2.11
CA PHE A 55 4.62 2.99 3.27
C PHE A 55 4.03 1.59 3.08
N SER A 56 4.05 0.79 4.16
CA SER A 56 3.42 -0.53 4.20
C SER A 56 2.70 -0.78 5.53
N CYS A 57 1.58 -1.49 5.43
CA CYS A 57 0.80 -2.01 6.56
C CYS A 57 1.32 -3.35 7.11
N ASP A 58 2.44 -3.87 6.58
CA ASP A 58 2.96 -5.16 7.03
C ASP A 58 3.33 -5.11 8.52
N ASN A 59 2.88 -6.12 9.27
CA ASN A 59 3.07 -6.24 10.72
C ASN A 59 2.53 -5.05 11.54
N ARG A 60 1.58 -4.28 11.00
CA ARG A 60 0.90 -3.22 11.73
C ARG A 60 -0.47 -3.71 12.21
N PRO A 61 -0.87 -3.40 13.45
CA PRO A 61 -2.24 -3.67 13.90
C PRO A 61 -3.25 -2.81 13.14
N PHE A 62 -4.54 -3.09 13.35
CA PHE A 62 -5.58 -2.20 12.86
C PHE A 62 -5.34 -0.78 13.35
N GLY A 63 -5.38 0.20 12.44
CA GLY A 63 -5.06 1.57 12.81
C GLY A 63 -4.95 2.52 11.64
N TYR A 64 -4.80 3.78 11.98
CA TYR A 64 -4.62 4.89 11.07
C TYR A 64 -3.20 5.41 11.27
N TYR A 65 -2.47 5.61 10.18
CA TYR A 65 -1.04 5.86 10.21
C TYR A 65 -0.71 7.07 9.34
N ALA A 66 -0.09 8.07 9.96
CA ALA A 66 0.48 9.21 9.27
C ALA A 66 1.63 8.75 8.35
N ASP A 67 1.63 9.20 7.09
CA ASP A 67 2.71 8.92 6.17
C ASP A 67 3.77 10.03 6.20
N VAL A 68 4.79 9.84 7.05
CA VAL A 68 5.91 10.79 7.20
C VAL A 68 6.68 10.98 5.89
N GLU A 69 6.80 9.91 5.09
CA GLU A 69 7.46 9.95 3.78
C GLU A 69 6.66 10.76 2.75
N ASN A 70 5.41 11.09 3.03
CA ASN A 70 4.57 12.02 2.28
C ASN A 70 4.18 13.27 3.10
N ASN A 71 5.02 13.68 4.05
CA ASN A 71 4.82 14.88 4.89
C ASN A 71 3.46 14.91 5.61
N CYS A 72 2.92 13.74 5.93
CA CYS A 72 1.61 13.54 6.52
C CYS A 72 0.45 14.16 5.71
N GLN A 73 0.67 14.54 4.44
CA GLN A 73 -0.42 14.90 3.53
C GLN A 73 -1.25 13.68 3.15
N ILE A 74 -0.66 12.49 3.31
CA ILE A 74 -1.29 11.20 3.11
C ILE A 74 -1.33 10.48 4.45
N TYR A 75 -2.40 9.74 4.67
CA TYR A 75 -2.49 8.77 5.74
C TYR A 75 -3.08 7.46 5.24
N HIS A 76 -2.80 6.39 5.98
CA HIS A 76 -3.21 5.04 5.62
C HIS A 76 -4.04 4.41 6.72
N VAL A 77 -5.09 3.71 6.33
CA VAL A 77 -5.82 2.80 7.21
C VAL A 77 -5.35 1.38 6.92
N CYS A 78 -4.76 0.74 7.93
CA CYS A 78 -4.34 -0.65 7.86
C CYS A 78 -5.42 -1.54 8.49
N VAL A 79 -5.82 -2.58 7.75
CA VAL A 79 -6.79 -3.58 8.21
C VAL A 79 -6.14 -4.97 8.11
N PRO A 80 -5.62 -5.53 9.21
CA PRO A 80 -5.02 -6.85 9.19
C PRO A 80 -6.08 -7.92 8.89
N PHE A 81 -5.75 -8.84 8.00
CA PHE A 81 -6.56 -10.00 7.66
C PHE A 81 -5.92 -11.27 8.22
N PHE A 82 -6.67 -11.94 9.08
CA PHE A 82 -6.29 -13.20 9.69
C PHE A 82 -7.10 -14.33 9.06
N ASP A 83 -6.48 -15.49 8.89
CA ASP A 83 -7.20 -16.68 8.42
C ASP A 83 -8.01 -17.33 9.56
N ALA A 84 -8.63 -18.47 9.25
CA ALA A 84 -9.41 -19.23 10.22
C ALA A 84 -8.59 -19.83 11.38
N THR A 85 -7.26 -19.94 11.24
CA THR A 85 -6.36 -20.40 12.32
C THR A 85 -5.86 -19.24 13.20
N GLY A 86 -6.18 -18.00 12.83
CA GLY A 86 -5.74 -16.79 13.53
C GLY A 86 -4.36 -16.31 13.06
N ASP A 87 -3.81 -16.88 12.00
CA ASP A 87 -2.53 -16.47 11.45
C ASP A 87 -2.69 -15.24 10.57
N HIS A 88 -1.85 -14.23 10.78
CA HIS A 88 -1.81 -13.05 9.94
C HIS A 88 -1.39 -13.44 8.52
N LYS A 89 -2.24 -13.16 7.52
CA LYS A 89 -1.93 -13.43 6.12
C LYS A 89 -1.42 -12.19 5.40
N HIS A 90 -2.17 -11.09 5.50
CA HIS A 90 -1.80 -9.82 4.92
C HIS A 90 -2.61 -8.70 5.57
N ALA A 91 -2.24 -7.45 5.32
CA ALA A 91 -3.08 -6.29 5.65
C ALA A 91 -3.67 -5.67 4.38
N TYR A 92 -4.93 -5.27 4.42
CA TYR A 92 -5.48 -4.32 3.45
C TYR A 92 -5.01 -2.91 3.83
N MET A 93 -4.69 -2.11 2.82
CA MET A 93 -4.24 -0.74 2.99
C MET A 93 -5.15 0.17 2.17
N PHE A 94 -5.68 1.19 2.83
CA PHE A 94 -6.47 2.23 2.19
C PHE A 94 -5.76 3.56 2.41
N SER A 95 -5.56 4.32 1.33
CA SER A 95 -4.76 5.54 1.35
C SER A 95 -5.66 6.75 1.12
N PHE A 96 -5.44 7.82 1.88
CA PHE A 96 -6.25 9.02 1.86
C PHE A 96 -5.38 10.26 1.83
N ILE A 97 -5.83 11.30 1.13
CA ILE A 97 -5.12 12.59 1.03
C ILE A 97 -5.87 13.62 1.86
N CYS A 98 -5.16 14.37 2.70
CA CYS A 98 -5.71 15.50 3.42
C CYS A 98 -6.00 16.68 2.47
N GLY A 99 -6.98 17.50 2.83
CA GLY A 99 -7.36 18.67 2.05
C GLY A 99 -6.26 19.74 1.99
N ASN A 100 -6.47 20.75 1.17
CA ASN A 100 -5.49 21.83 0.99
C ASN A 100 -5.08 22.46 2.34
N GLN A 101 -3.78 22.65 2.54
CA GLN A 101 -3.18 23.23 3.75
C GLN A 101 -3.43 22.45 5.06
N THR A 102 -3.79 21.17 4.97
CA THR A 102 -3.94 20.30 6.14
C THR A 102 -3.02 19.09 6.05
N ILE A 103 -2.63 18.57 7.20
CA ILE A 103 -1.88 17.32 7.33
C ILE A 103 -2.58 16.41 8.34
N PHE A 104 -2.36 15.11 8.21
CA PHE A 104 -2.89 14.13 9.14
C PHE A 104 -2.18 14.25 10.48
N SER A 105 -2.96 14.45 11.53
CA SER A 105 -2.53 14.56 12.91
C SER A 105 -2.82 13.25 13.61
N GLN A 106 -1.76 12.56 14.03
CA GLN A 106 -1.84 11.19 14.53
C GLN A 106 -2.54 11.07 15.89
N ASP A 107 -2.53 12.12 16.71
CA ASP A 107 -3.15 12.20 18.03
C ASP A 107 -4.69 12.23 17.96
N ILE A 108 -5.24 12.97 17.01
CA ILE A 108 -6.69 13.13 16.80
C ILE A 108 -7.24 12.24 15.68
N LEU A 109 -6.37 11.49 15.00
CA LEU A 109 -6.72 10.60 13.90
C LEU A 109 -7.47 11.28 12.75
N GLY A 110 -7.07 12.52 12.41
CA GLY A 110 -7.75 13.33 11.41
C GLY A 110 -6.84 14.40 10.80
N CYS A 111 -7.30 15.03 9.71
CA CYS A 111 -6.57 16.12 9.08
C CYS A 111 -6.80 17.43 9.87
N ALA A 112 -5.71 18.11 10.23
CA ALA A 112 -5.74 19.41 10.90
C ALA A 112 -4.85 20.41 10.16
N SER A 113 -5.02 21.70 10.48
CA SER A 113 -4.14 22.75 9.96
C SER A 113 -2.71 22.53 10.45
N LEU A 114 -1.71 23.01 9.71
CA LEU A 114 -0.29 22.88 10.08
C LEU A 114 0.04 23.45 11.46
N ALA A 115 -0.76 24.41 11.96
CA ALA A 115 -0.55 25.03 13.27
C ALA A 115 -1.15 24.23 14.44
N GLU A 116 -2.14 23.38 14.15
CA GLU A 116 -2.87 22.60 15.15
C GLU A 116 -2.49 21.12 15.13
N ALA A 117 -2.02 20.63 13.99
CA ALA A 117 -1.61 19.24 13.83
C ALA A 117 -0.40 18.93 14.71
N TYR A 118 -0.43 17.74 15.31
CA TYR A 118 0.71 17.12 15.95
C TYR A 118 1.89 17.03 14.97
N PRO A 119 3.14 17.27 15.40
CA PRO A 119 4.29 17.26 14.51
C PRO A 119 4.40 15.97 13.71
N CYS A 120 4.43 16.11 12.38
CA CYS A 120 4.39 14.96 11.45
C CYS A 120 5.55 13.98 11.68
N GLU A 121 6.76 14.49 11.90
CA GLU A 121 7.96 13.70 12.17
C GLU A 121 7.87 12.88 13.46
N ASP A 122 7.11 13.36 14.44
CA ASP A 122 6.89 12.70 15.72
C ASP A 122 5.69 11.74 15.69
N ALA A 123 4.87 11.76 14.64
CA ALA A 123 3.67 10.92 14.53
C ALA A 123 3.93 9.43 14.80
N PRO A 124 5.05 8.81 14.37
CA PRO A 124 5.34 7.41 14.69
C PRO A 124 5.36 7.07 16.18
N SER A 125 5.68 8.04 17.05
CA SER A 125 5.65 7.85 18.51
C SER A 125 4.26 7.59 19.08
N LEU A 126 3.21 7.98 18.34
CA LEU A 126 1.81 7.83 18.75
C LEU A 126 1.12 6.63 18.11
N PHE A 127 1.75 5.95 17.15
CA PHE A 127 1.13 4.85 16.40
C PHE A 127 0.58 3.77 17.31
N ASP A 128 1.36 3.28 18.26
CA ASP A 128 0.94 2.18 19.13
C ASP A 128 -0.13 2.64 20.13
N PHE A 129 0.06 3.81 20.75
CA PHE A 129 -0.83 4.28 21.81
C PHE A 129 -2.22 4.68 21.29
N VAL A 130 -2.27 5.42 20.19
CA VAL A 130 -3.54 5.94 19.64
C VAL A 130 -4.29 4.82 18.92
N ASN A 131 -3.62 4.00 18.11
CA ASN A 131 -4.30 2.92 17.40
C ASN A 131 -4.75 1.79 18.34
N ALA A 132 -4.08 1.57 19.48
CA ALA A 132 -4.56 0.64 20.50
C ALA A 132 -5.90 1.04 21.15
N LYS A 133 -6.41 2.26 20.90
CA LYS A 133 -7.73 2.69 21.38
C LYS A 133 -8.89 2.17 20.55
N PHE A 134 -8.64 1.74 19.32
CA PHE A 134 -9.68 1.16 18.48
C PHE A 134 -10.23 -0.14 19.10
N GLY A 135 -11.55 -0.28 19.10
CA GLY A 135 -12.23 -1.47 19.64
C GLY A 135 -12.40 -1.47 21.16
N ASN A 136 -11.86 -0.50 21.88
CA ASN A 136 -12.12 -0.36 23.31
C ASN A 136 -13.49 0.28 23.54
N VAL A 137 -14.34 -0.36 24.34
CA VAL A 137 -15.58 0.25 24.84
C VAL A 137 -15.21 1.06 26.10
N PRO A 138 -15.49 2.36 26.15
CA PRO A 138 -15.24 3.12 27.37
C PRO A 138 -16.09 2.55 28.50
N GLU A 139 -15.48 2.29 29.65
CA GLU A 139 -16.22 2.01 30.87
C GLU A 139 -17.04 3.26 31.20
N ILE A 140 -18.36 3.12 31.18
CA ILE A 140 -19.25 4.21 31.61
C ILE A 140 -19.10 4.30 33.12
N GLU A 141 -18.44 5.35 33.61
CA GLU A 141 -18.54 5.72 35.02
C GLU A 141 -20.00 6.13 35.25
N GLU A 142 -20.78 5.24 35.84
CA GLU A 142 -22.10 5.58 36.37
C GLU A 142 -21.87 6.54 37.54
N ASP A 143 -22.06 7.84 37.29
CA ASP A 143 -22.15 8.85 38.33
C ASP A 143 -23.34 8.50 39.24
N VAL A 144 -23.06 7.81 40.35
CA VAL A 144 -24.00 7.46 41.43
C VAL A 144 -24.31 8.68 42.30
#